data_AF-A0A812S8A5-F1
#
_entry.id   AF-A0A812S8A5-F1
#
_cell.length_a   1.000
_cell.length_b   1.000
_cell.length_c   1.000
_cell.angle_alpha   90.00
_cell.angle_beta   90.00
_cell.angle_gamma   90.00
#
_symmetry.space_group_name_H-M   'P 1'
#
loop_
_entity.id
_entity.type
_entity.pdbx_description
1 polymer ?
#
loop_
_entity_poly.entity_id
_entity_poly.type
_entity_poly.pdbx_seq_one_letter_code
_entity_poly.pdbx_strand_id
1 'polypeptide(L)'
;MLWLKDATLQAQLQSVIQADQAEVLVASPGQHGSQLASIQNDPRTSVVDVAHPDTVARQQRELESLRSQLASRIALSEEAETLHNQRLESMQKELANTVSLLNEAKVAKGQVAGELASRIVMHEEAETRHKGSMESMKQELAYTASMLQAAEAANQKVSGELASRLALHEEAEMLHKQRLESMEKELETMTALLSEAEAAKQQLTGELVTRNASRESETLHRQRLESAERELASTGELLNEVLAEADAEKAKLTGELASRIASHEATKARHACILESVQGELASMTTLFNETNAAKDSISAELTSLRDATYMANTLLALSRQHYHQVLLSQLPLIPPQATVISRDLARDEPKYKALTEMFHGSMVKHRASSRSGYWCCAPRVSVTRICELFHADKQQEYEQARRARCSRGDCGDCTRIDGMTAMKCEVPPYWKDMNEYLLYHGTSFRKAEGILRTGFDPQRGGDMTGSMFGKGTYFAQNASKSDFYTTCNECTSDNCKECRHAQGERCILVARVLLGESFVETAPTVDTKHWIKAPDQCDGNPYDSVTGACRAHGGVVDHMEFVVFKESRMHVQFQIFYAHDASCNCSNCIYRHRQ
;
A
#
# COMPACT_ATOMS: atom_id res chain seq x y z
N MET A 1 -56.12 57.78 21.74
CA MET A 1 -57.53 57.49 21.34
C MET A 1 -58.33 56.58 22.32
N LEU A 2 -58.17 56.72 23.65
CA LEU A 2 -58.98 55.98 24.66
C LEU A 2 -59.53 56.86 25.80
N TRP A 3 -59.34 58.18 25.75
CA TRP A 3 -59.87 59.15 26.73
C TRP A 3 -61.22 59.79 26.36
N LEU A 4 -61.80 59.43 25.21
CA LEU A 4 -63.07 59.96 24.70
C LEU A 4 -64.31 59.12 25.08
N LYS A 5 -64.25 58.33 26.16
CA LYS A 5 -65.37 57.48 26.60
C LYS A 5 -65.84 57.73 28.04
N ASP A 6 -65.44 58.83 28.66
CA ASP A 6 -66.08 59.25 29.91
C ASP A 6 -67.23 60.22 29.60
N ALA A 7 -68.42 59.65 29.36
CA ALA A 7 -69.64 60.38 29.06
C ALA A 7 -69.98 61.44 30.13
N THR A 8 -69.52 61.22 31.37
CA THR A 8 -69.70 62.12 32.51
C THR A 8 -68.91 63.42 32.33
N LEU A 9 -67.66 63.32 31.88
CA LEU A 9 -66.81 64.48 31.64
C LEU A 9 -67.27 65.26 30.40
N GLN A 10 -67.76 64.55 29.38
CA GLN A 10 -68.29 65.15 28.15
C GLN A 10 -69.57 65.95 28.43
N ALA A 11 -70.46 65.44 29.28
CA ALA A 11 -71.66 66.14 29.73
C ALA A 11 -71.35 67.37 30.59
N GLN A 12 -70.36 67.29 31.49
CA GLN A 12 -69.92 68.43 32.30
C GLN A 12 -69.25 69.53 31.46
N LEU A 13 -68.46 69.16 30.44
CA LEU A 13 -67.84 70.13 29.53
C LEU A 13 -68.89 70.81 28.63
N GLN A 14 -69.88 70.05 28.14
CA GLN A 14 -70.99 70.60 27.35
C GLN A 14 -71.88 71.54 28.17
N SER A 15 -72.13 71.26 29.46
CA SER A 15 -72.91 72.17 30.31
C SER A 15 -72.16 73.48 30.60
N VAL A 16 -70.83 73.44 30.73
CA VAL A 16 -70.00 74.64 30.93
C VAL A 16 -69.92 75.48 29.64
N ILE A 17 -69.76 74.83 28.48
CA ILE A 17 -69.73 75.53 27.18
C ILE A 17 -71.10 76.16 26.86
N GLN A 18 -72.21 75.50 27.21
CA GLN A 18 -73.55 76.07 27.03
C GLN A 18 -73.85 77.23 27.99
N ALA A 19 -73.22 77.28 29.17
CA ALA A 19 -73.34 78.42 30.08
C ALA A 19 -72.54 79.65 29.59
N ASP A 20 -71.33 79.44 29.03
CA ASP A 20 -70.47 80.51 28.50
C ASP A 20 -71.01 81.10 27.17
N GLN A 21 -71.68 80.28 26.35
CA GLN A 21 -72.27 80.73 25.07
C GLN A 21 -73.57 81.52 25.23
N ALA A 22 -74.15 81.59 26.45
CA ALA A 22 -75.33 82.40 26.72
C ALA A 22 -75.01 83.89 27.03
N GLU A 23 -73.75 84.25 27.28
CA GLU A 23 -73.35 85.62 27.69
C GLU A 23 -72.62 86.44 26.61
N VAL A 24 -72.22 85.85 25.48
CA VAL A 24 -71.43 86.58 24.46
C VAL A 24 -71.95 86.30 23.05
N LEU A 25 -73.03 86.96 22.64
CA LEU A 25 -73.38 87.17 21.22
C LEU A 25 -74.26 88.43 21.04
N VAL A 26 -73.63 89.62 20.95
CA VAL A 26 -74.14 90.78 20.18
C VAL A 26 -72.96 91.41 19.43
N ALA A 27 -72.81 91.08 18.14
CA ALA A 27 -72.41 91.96 17.02
C ALA A 27 -71.87 91.15 15.82
N SER A 28 -72.65 91.16 14.73
CA SER A 28 -72.44 90.60 13.37
C SER A 28 -71.36 91.39 12.56
N PRO A 29 -71.11 91.19 11.22
CA PRO A 29 -71.88 90.44 10.20
C PRO A 29 -71.10 89.71 9.07
N GLY A 30 -71.82 88.90 8.27
CA GLY A 30 -71.36 88.51 6.93
C GLY A 30 -72.01 87.30 6.24
N GLN A 31 -73.27 87.44 5.82
CA GLN A 31 -73.79 87.03 4.50
C GLN A 31 -73.89 85.55 4.03
N HIS A 32 -75.16 85.17 3.81
CA HIS A 32 -75.78 84.58 2.59
C HIS A 32 -76.31 83.13 2.61
N GLY A 33 -77.64 83.03 2.38
CA GLY A 33 -78.33 81.95 1.65
C GLY A 33 -79.06 80.93 2.52
N SER A 34 -80.32 81.16 2.91
CA SER A 34 -81.55 80.58 2.27
C SER A 34 -81.68 79.06 2.46
N GLN A 35 -82.74 78.46 3.02
CA GLN A 35 -84.15 78.82 3.17
C GLN A 35 -84.85 77.79 4.09
N LEU A 36 -85.78 78.27 4.95
CA LEU A 36 -87.13 77.76 5.31
C LEU A 36 -87.29 76.29 5.81
N ALA A 37 -88.05 75.95 6.87
CA ALA A 37 -89.27 76.57 7.39
C ALA A 37 -89.60 76.20 8.88
N SER A 38 -90.11 77.21 9.59
CA SER A 38 -91.22 77.29 10.58
C SER A 38 -91.59 76.14 11.53
N ILE A 39 -91.71 76.44 12.83
CA ILE A 39 -92.92 76.29 13.68
C ILE A 39 -92.78 77.19 14.95
N GLN A 40 -93.92 77.68 15.43
CA GLN A 40 -94.17 78.86 16.25
C GLN A 40 -93.90 78.74 17.77
N ASN A 41 -93.51 79.91 18.33
CA ASN A 41 -93.84 80.54 19.63
C ASN A 41 -94.57 79.77 20.74
N ASP A 42 -94.08 79.89 21.99
CA ASP A 42 -94.85 80.51 23.10
C ASP A 42 -93.90 81.04 24.22
N PRO A 43 -94.12 82.23 24.83
CA PRO A 43 -93.23 82.82 25.82
C PRO A 43 -93.80 82.73 27.24
N ARG A 44 -93.00 82.32 28.23
CA ARG A 44 -93.24 82.68 29.64
C ARG A 44 -91.94 82.97 30.40
N THR A 45 -91.89 84.22 30.81
CA THR A 45 -91.11 84.88 31.87
C THR A 45 -90.77 84.02 33.09
N SER A 46 -89.50 84.05 33.51
CA SER A 46 -89.13 84.03 34.93
C SER A 46 -87.82 84.78 35.18
N VAL A 47 -87.91 85.75 36.08
CA VAL A 47 -86.85 86.59 36.65
C VAL A 47 -85.69 85.74 37.17
N VAL A 48 -84.45 86.08 36.80
CA VAL A 48 -83.23 85.50 37.39
C VAL A 48 -82.54 86.56 38.24
N ASP A 49 -82.38 86.22 39.52
CA ASP A 49 -81.68 86.98 40.56
C ASP A 49 -80.23 87.27 40.18
N VAL A 50 -79.79 88.50 40.46
CA VAL A 50 -78.40 88.95 40.32
C VAL A 50 -77.54 88.25 41.39
N ALA A 51 -76.67 87.34 40.96
CA ALA A 51 -75.77 86.61 41.84
C ALA A 51 -74.75 87.55 42.51
N HIS A 52 -74.54 87.34 43.82
CA HIS A 52 -73.63 88.12 44.67
C HIS A 52 -72.16 87.94 44.22
N PRO A 53 -71.33 89.00 44.13
CA PRO A 53 -69.96 88.99 43.56
C PRO A 53 -68.99 87.91 44.10
N ASP A 54 -69.16 87.44 45.34
CA ASP A 54 -68.34 86.36 45.91
C ASP A 54 -68.60 84.98 45.26
N THR A 55 -69.79 84.79 44.68
CA THR A 55 -70.19 83.55 43.99
C THR A 55 -69.48 83.43 42.64
N VAL A 56 -69.39 84.54 41.92
CA VAL A 56 -68.70 84.62 40.61
C VAL A 56 -67.19 84.40 40.79
N ALA A 57 -66.58 85.04 41.79
CA ALA A 57 -65.14 84.87 42.08
C ALA A 57 -64.78 83.44 42.56
N ARG A 58 -65.72 82.70 43.15
CA ARG A 58 -65.53 81.28 43.51
C ARG A 58 -65.65 80.39 42.28
N GLN A 59 -66.66 80.63 41.43
CA GLN A 59 -66.83 79.90 40.17
C GLN A 59 -65.63 80.11 39.23
N GLN A 60 -65.09 81.32 39.15
CA GLN A 60 -63.92 81.62 38.31
C GLN A 60 -62.67 80.83 38.73
N ARG A 61 -62.42 80.74 40.05
CA ARG A 61 -61.30 79.96 40.61
C ARG A 61 -61.46 78.45 40.41
N GLU A 62 -62.67 77.93 40.52
CA GLU A 62 -62.97 76.53 40.18
C GLU A 62 -62.74 76.27 38.68
N LEU A 63 -63.12 77.21 37.81
CA LEU A 63 -62.97 77.10 36.37
C LEU A 63 -61.49 77.14 35.93
N GLU A 64 -60.66 77.97 36.57
CA GLU A 64 -59.21 77.98 36.37
C GLU A 64 -58.55 76.69 36.89
N SER A 65 -58.98 76.16 38.03
CA SER A 65 -58.50 74.88 38.55
C SER A 65 -58.82 73.74 37.58
N LEU A 66 -60.04 73.70 37.04
CA LEU A 66 -60.47 72.70 36.05
C LEU A 66 -59.70 72.83 34.73
N ARG A 67 -59.45 74.06 34.26
CA ARG A 67 -58.63 74.31 33.06
C ARG A 67 -57.19 73.81 33.25
N SER A 68 -56.60 74.06 34.42
CA SER A 68 -55.25 73.57 34.74
C SER A 68 -55.19 72.03 34.80
N GLN A 69 -56.18 71.39 35.42
CA GLN A 69 -56.27 69.92 35.46
C GLN A 69 -56.49 69.31 34.08
N LEU A 70 -57.30 69.95 33.23
CA LEU A 70 -57.54 69.51 31.85
C LEU A 70 -56.27 69.63 31.00
N ALA A 71 -55.54 70.75 31.11
CA ALA A 71 -54.27 70.94 30.40
C ALA A 71 -53.22 69.90 30.81
N SER A 72 -53.12 69.58 32.11
CA SER A 72 -52.23 68.53 32.60
C SER A 72 -52.60 67.14 32.06
N ARG A 73 -53.90 66.82 31.98
CA ARG A 73 -54.37 65.55 31.41
C ARG A 73 -54.15 65.45 29.90
N ILE A 74 -54.30 66.55 29.16
CA ILE A 74 -54.00 66.59 27.72
C ILE A 74 -52.51 66.32 27.50
N ALA A 75 -51.63 67.00 28.24
CA ALA A 75 -50.18 66.78 28.15
C ALA A 75 -49.78 65.31 28.43
N LEU A 76 -50.35 64.70 29.47
CA LEU A 76 -50.13 63.27 29.77
C LEU A 76 -50.66 62.34 28.67
N SER A 77 -51.77 62.70 28.01
CA SER A 77 -52.32 61.94 26.88
C SER A 77 -51.43 62.05 25.64
N GLU A 78 -50.90 63.24 25.35
CA GLU A 78 -49.98 63.48 24.23
C GLU A 78 -48.65 62.74 24.43
N GLU A 79 -48.12 62.74 25.64
CA GLU A 79 -46.91 61.98 26.00
C GLU A 79 -47.13 60.47 25.86
N ALA A 80 -48.28 59.96 26.33
CA ALA A 80 -48.65 58.55 26.18
C ALA A 80 -48.84 58.14 24.71
N GLU A 81 -49.41 59.02 23.87
CA GLU A 81 -49.57 58.78 22.44
C GLU A 81 -48.23 58.77 21.71
N THR A 82 -47.32 59.67 22.09
CA THR A 82 -45.95 59.71 21.56
C THR A 82 -45.19 58.42 21.89
N LEU A 83 -45.28 57.95 23.14
CA LEU A 83 -44.65 56.70 23.57
C LEU A 83 -45.25 55.47 22.87
N HIS A 84 -46.57 55.48 22.64
CA HIS A 84 -47.25 54.41 21.91
C HIS A 84 -46.77 54.34 20.45
N ASN A 85 -46.65 55.48 19.78
CA ASN A 85 -46.17 55.56 18.40
C ASN A 85 -44.72 55.11 18.27
N GLN A 86 -43.84 55.52 19.19
CA GLN A 86 -42.44 55.05 19.22
C GLN A 86 -42.35 53.53 19.39
N ARG A 87 -43.23 52.93 20.21
CA ARG A 87 -43.26 51.48 20.41
C ARG A 87 -43.76 50.73 19.18
N LEU A 88 -44.73 51.29 18.46
CA LEU A 88 -45.21 50.73 17.18
C LEU A 88 -44.11 50.74 16.12
N GLU A 89 -43.37 51.82 15.98
CA GLU A 89 -42.23 51.90 15.04
C GLU A 89 -41.13 50.89 15.38
N SER A 90 -40.81 50.73 16.67
CA SER A 90 -39.85 49.72 17.13
C SER A 90 -40.31 48.30 16.76
N MET A 91 -41.58 47.97 17.00
CA MET A 91 -42.14 46.66 16.64
C MET A 91 -42.17 46.42 15.13
N GLN A 92 -42.45 47.44 14.33
CA GLN A 92 -42.41 47.35 12.86
C GLN A 92 -41.00 47.06 12.36
N LYS A 93 -39.98 47.68 12.97
CA LYS A 93 -38.57 47.45 12.63
C LYS A 93 -38.11 46.03 12.99
N GLU A 94 -38.51 45.52 14.16
CA GLU A 94 -38.24 44.13 14.56
C GLU A 94 -38.91 43.14 13.60
N LEU A 95 -40.17 43.36 13.23
CA LEU A 95 -40.88 42.50 12.29
C LEU A 95 -40.20 42.47 10.91
N ALA A 96 -39.77 43.62 10.39
CA ALA A 96 -39.05 43.72 9.12
C ALA A 96 -37.72 42.93 9.14
N ASN A 97 -36.95 43.04 10.23
CA ASN A 97 -35.72 42.26 10.40
C ASN A 97 -35.99 40.76 10.44
N THR A 98 -37.06 40.34 11.12
CA THR A 98 -37.41 38.92 11.25
C THR A 98 -37.81 38.32 9.90
N VAL A 99 -38.55 39.08 9.08
CA VAL A 99 -38.93 38.68 7.72
C VAL A 99 -37.71 38.57 6.79
N SER A 100 -36.73 39.46 6.93
CA SER A 100 -35.47 39.39 6.16
C SER A 100 -34.72 38.09 6.45
N LEU A 101 -34.53 37.76 7.73
CA LEU A 101 -33.83 36.54 8.16
C LEU A 101 -34.55 35.27 7.69
N LEU A 102 -35.88 35.26 7.70
CA LEU A 102 -36.68 34.14 7.17
C LEU A 102 -36.48 33.91 5.67
N ASN A 103 -36.37 35.00 4.89
CA ASN A 103 -36.12 34.90 3.46
C ASN A 103 -34.71 34.40 3.16
N GLU A 104 -33.69 34.88 3.88
CA GLU A 104 -32.31 34.39 3.77
C GLU A 104 -32.21 32.89 4.08
N ALA A 105 -32.87 32.44 5.16
CA ALA A 105 -32.92 31.03 5.52
C ALA A 105 -33.62 30.16 4.45
N LYS A 106 -34.64 30.69 3.78
CA LYS A 106 -35.36 29.99 2.70
C LYS A 106 -34.50 29.84 1.45
N VAL A 107 -33.71 30.86 1.10
CA VAL A 107 -32.76 30.80 -0.02
C VAL A 107 -31.64 29.79 0.29
N ALA A 108 -31.07 29.84 1.50
CA ALA A 108 -30.03 28.89 1.92
C ALA A 108 -30.55 27.44 1.89
N LYS A 109 -31.79 27.18 2.34
CA LYS A 109 -32.42 25.87 2.27
C LYS A 109 -32.57 25.36 0.82
N GLY A 110 -32.91 26.25 -0.12
CA GLY A 110 -33.00 25.92 -1.55
C GLY A 110 -31.64 25.55 -2.15
N GLN A 111 -30.58 26.28 -1.78
CA GLN A 111 -29.21 25.99 -2.24
C GLN A 111 -28.71 24.64 -1.73
N VAL A 112 -28.90 24.35 -0.44
CA VAL A 112 -28.52 23.05 0.16
C VAL A 112 -29.27 21.89 -0.48
N ALA A 113 -30.56 22.06 -0.78
CA ALA A 113 -31.35 21.02 -1.46
C ALA A 113 -30.85 20.74 -2.89
N GLY A 114 -30.47 21.79 -3.65
CA GLY A 114 -29.89 21.64 -4.98
C GLY A 114 -28.52 20.96 -4.96
N GLU A 115 -27.66 21.31 -4.00
CA GLU A 115 -26.35 20.69 -3.86
C GLU A 115 -26.43 19.23 -3.43
N LEU A 116 -27.38 18.88 -2.55
CA LEU A 116 -27.65 17.50 -2.15
C LEU A 116 -28.15 16.64 -3.33
N ALA A 117 -29.05 17.17 -4.16
CA ALA A 117 -29.53 16.47 -5.35
C ALA A 117 -28.40 16.18 -6.35
N SER A 118 -27.52 17.15 -6.60
CA SER A 118 -26.33 16.97 -7.45
C SER A 118 -25.37 15.92 -6.90
N ARG A 119 -25.20 15.87 -5.57
CA ARG A 119 -24.35 14.85 -4.92
C ARG A 119 -24.94 13.44 -5.00
N ILE A 120 -26.26 13.30 -4.93
CA ILE A 120 -26.94 12.00 -5.11
C ILE A 120 -26.70 11.47 -6.53
N VAL A 121 -26.89 12.30 -7.55
CA VAL A 121 -26.66 11.91 -8.96
C VAL A 121 -25.19 11.50 -9.18
N MET A 122 -24.23 12.28 -8.66
CA MET A 122 -22.81 11.92 -8.78
C MET A 122 -22.46 10.63 -8.01
N HIS A 123 -23.11 10.36 -6.88
CA HIS A 123 -22.91 9.13 -6.12
C HIS A 123 -23.47 7.92 -6.87
N GLU A 124 -24.67 8.03 -7.44
CA GLU A 124 -25.27 6.98 -8.27
C GLU A 124 -24.37 6.67 -9.48
N GLU A 125 -23.91 7.67 -10.22
CA GLU A 125 -22.99 7.48 -11.36
C GLU A 125 -21.63 6.88 -10.95
N ALA A 126 -21.11 7.24 -9.78
CA ALA A 126 -19.90 6.64 -9.23
C ALA A 126 -20.12 5.18 -8.84
N GLU A 127 -21.27 4.84 -8.25
CA GLU A 127 -21.62 3.48 -7.88
C GLU A 127 -21.81 2.57 -9.11
N THR A 128 -22.43 3.08 -10.19
CA THR A 128 -22.56 2.33 -11.45
C THR A 128 -21.20 2.07 -12.09
N ARG A 129 -20.29 3.06 -12.08
CA ARG A 129 -18.91 2.88 -12.57
C ARG A 129 -18.12 1.90 -11.71
N HIS A 130 -18.28 1.95 -10.39
CA HIS A 130 -17.62 1.02 -9.48
C HIS A 130 -18.11 -0.42 -9.69
N LYS A 131 -19.42 -0.62 -9.88
CA LYS A 131 -19.99 -1.94 -10.24
C LYS A 131 -19.45 -2.46 -11.58
N GLY A 132 -19.34 -1.60 -12.60
CA GLY A 132 -18.74 -1.96 -13.88
C GLY A 132 -17.26 -2.35 -13.76
N SER A 133 -16.48 -1.59 -13.00
CA SER A 133 -15.06 -1.90 -12.73
C SER A 133 -14.90 -3.23 -11.97
N MET A 134 -15.73 -3.47 -10.95
CA MET A 134 -15.74 -4.72 -10.20
C MET A 134 -16.08 -5.94 -11.07
N GLU A 135 -17.00 -5.79 -12.02
CA GLU A 135 -17.36 -6.88 -12.93
C GLU A 135 -16.27 -7.14 -13.97
N SER A 136 -15.62 -6.09 -14.50
CA SER A 136 -14.41 -6.22 -15.33
C SER A 136 -13.29 -6.95 -14.59
N MET A 137 -13.06 -6.60 -13.32
CA MET A 137 -12.04 -7.23 -12.49
C MET A 137 -12.34 -8.70 -12.22
N LYS A 138 -13.61 -9.08 -12.01
CA LYS A 138 -14.01 -10.48 -11.89
C LYS A 138 -13.76 -11.26 -13.18
N GLN A 139 -14.02 -10.66 -14.34
CA GLN A 139 -13.76 -11.30 -15.64
C GLN A 139 -12.26 -11.53 -15.86
N GLU A 140 -11.41 -10.56 -15.52
CA GLU A 140 -9.95 -10.73 -15.54
C GLU A 140 -9.48 -11.79 -14.53
N LEU A 141 -10.07 -11.84 -13.33
CA LEU A 141 -9.75 -12.86 -12.33
C LEU A 141 -10.13 -14.27 -12.80
N ALA A 142 -11.28 -14.41 -13.46
CA ALA A 142 -11.73 -15.68 -14.04
C ALA A 142 -10.83 -16.12 -15.21
N TYR A 143 -10.43 -15.18 -16.08
CA TYR A 143 -9.51 -15.44 -17.19
C TYR A 143 -8.13 -15.88 -16.69
N THR A 144 -7.58 -15.19 -15.69
CA THR A 144 -6.29 -15.55 -15.07
C THR A 144 -6.35 -16.89 -14.35
N ALA A 145 -7.44 -17.19 -13.63
CA ALA A 145 -7.65 -18.51 -13.02
C ALA A 145 -7.70 -19.64 -14.06
N SER A 146 -8.38 -19.43 -15.19
CA SER A 146 -8.42 -20.38 -16.29
C SER A 146 -7.04 -20.59 -16.92
N MET A 147 -6.23 -19.53 -17.02
CA MET A 147 -4.87 -19.62 -17.54
C MET A 147 -3.93 -20.36 -16.60
N LEU A 148 -4.10 -20.17 -15.28
CA LEU A 148 -3.34 -20.89 -14.27
C LEU A 148 -3.64 -22.40 -14.32
N GLN A 149 -4.92 -22.77 -14.43
CA GLN A 149 -5.31 -24.18 -14.58
C GLN A 149 -4.75 -24.81 -15.85
N ALA A 150 -4.76 -24.08 -16.97
CA ALA A 150 -4.17 -24.57 -18.22
C ALA A 150 -2.65 -24.76 -18.09
N ALA A 151 -1.96 -23.84 -17.41
CA ALA A 151 -0.52 -23.94 -17.14
C ALA A 151 -0.19 -25.11 -16.19
N GLU A 152 -0.99 -25.34 -15.15
CA GLU A 152 -0.84 -26.49 -14.25
C GLU A 152 -1.02 -27.82 -14.98
N ALA A 153 -2.03 -27.92 -15.85
CA ALA A 153 -2.26 -29.11 -16.67
C ALA A 153 -1.10 -29.36 -17.66
N ALA A 154 -0.59 -28.30 -18.30
CA ALA A 154 0.58 -28.39 -19.17
C ALA A 154 1.83 -28.84 -18.39
N ASN A 155 2.05 -28.29 -17.19
CA ASN A 155 3.18 -28.64 -16.34
C ASN A 155 3.11 -30.10 -15.85
N GLN A 156 1.92 -30.59 -15.51
CA GLN A 156 1.72 -32.01 -15.18
C GLN A 156 2.04 -32.93 -16.36
N LYS A 157 1.65 -32.54 -17.58
CA LYS A 157 1.95 -33.29 -18.80
C LYS A 157 3.46 -33.35 -19.07
N VAL A 158 4.14 -32.20 -19.03
CA VAL A 158 5.60 -32.11 -19.22
C VAL A 158 6.34 -32.88 -18.14
N SER A 159 5.89 -32.81 -16.88
CA SER A 159 6.47 -33.57 -15.78
C SER A 159 6.33 -35.09 -15.98
N GLY A 160 5.20 -35.56 -16.52
CA GLY A 160 4.99 -36.97 -16.85
C GLY A 160 5.86 -37.46 -18.02
N GLU A 161 6.01 -36.64 -19.06
CA GLU A 161 6.92 -36.93 -20.19
C GLU A 161 8.39 -36.94 -19.75
N LEU A 162 8.79 -36.00 -18.88
CA LEU A 162 10.15 -35.94 -18.34
C LEU A 162 10.46 -37.15 -17.47
N ALA A 163 9.52 -37.58 -16.62
CA ALA A 163 9.67 -38.80 -15.82
C ALA A 163 9.83 -40.05 -16.70
N SER A 164 9.07 -40.15 -17.79
CA SER A 164 9.18 -41.25 -18.75
C SER A 164 10.52 -41.25 -19.48
N ARG A 165 11.03 -40.07 -19.88
CA ARG A 165 12.35 -39.94 -20.52
C ARG A 165 13.51 -40.23 -19.57
N LEU A 166 13.40 -39.83 -18.30
CA LEU A 166 14.38 -40.18 -17.27
C LEU A 166 14.47 -41.69 -17.06
N ALA A 167 13.33 -42.38 -17.01
CA ALA A 167 13.30 -43.85 -16.91
C ALA A 167 13.99 -44.52 -18.12
N LEU A 168 13.74 -44.03 -19.34
CA LEU A 168 14.42 -44.53 -20.54
C LEU A 168 15.93 -44.25 -20.53
N HIS A 169 16.35 -43.12 -19.99
CA HIS A 169 17.77 -42.79 -19.84
C HIS A 169 18.46 -43.70 -18.82
N GLU A 170 17.83 -43.96 -17.67
CA GLU A 170 18.35 -44.88 -16.66
C GLU A 170 18.48 -46.32 -17.20
N GLU A 171 17.52 -46.77 -18.01
CA GLU A 171 17.58 -48.07 -18.69
C GLU A 171 18.71 -48.12 -19.73
N ALA A 172 18.86 -47.06 -20.54
CA ALA A 172 19.94 -46.96 -21.52
C ALA A 172 21.33 -46.92 -20.85
N GLU A 173 21.48 -46.21 -19.74
CA GLU A 173 22.72 -46.14 -18.96
C GLU A 173 23.09 -47.51 -18.36
N MET A 174 22.10 -48.25 -17.86
CA MET A 174 22.29 -49.63 -17.38
C MET A 174 22.78 -50.55 -18.51
N LEU A 175 22.14 -50.50 -19.68
CA LEU A 175 22.56 -51.26 -20.87
C LEU A 175 23.97 -50.89 -21.32
N HIS A 176 24.30 -49.60 -21.30
CA HIS A 176 25.62 -49.14 -21.71
C HIS A 176 26.71 -49.64 -20.75
N LYS A 177 26.42 -49.64 -19.44
CA LYS A 177 27.30 -50.19 -18.41
C LYS A 177 27.52 -51.69 -18.58
N GLN A 178 26.46 -52.47 -18.83
CA GLN A 178 26.57 -53.91 -19.10
C GLN A 178 27.43 -54.19 -20.34
N ARG A 179 27.30 -53.38 -21.39
CA ARG A 179 28.11 -53.52 -22.61
C ARG A 179 29.59 -53.20 -22.36
N LEU A 180 29.88 -52.19 -21.54
CA LEU A 180 31.26 -51.87 -21.12
C LEU A 180 31.89 -53.02 -20.32
N GLU A 181 31.17 -53.57 -19.34
CA GLU A 181 31.64 -54.73 -18.56
C GLU A 181 31.90 -55.96 -19.46
N SER A 182 31.07 -56.18 -20.48
CA SER A 182 31.28 -57.23 -21.48
C SER A 182 32.55 -56.99 -22.32
N MET A 183 32.75 -55.75 -22.77
CA MET A 183 33.93 -55.38 -23.56
C MET A 183 35.23 -55.48 -22.75
N GLU A 184 35.21 -55.10 -21.47
CA GLU A 184 36.36 -55.27 -20.57
C GLU A 184 36.74 -56.75 -20.44
N LYS A 185 35.76 -57.64 -20.28
CA LYS A 185 35.98 -59.08 -20.22
C LYS A 185 36.53 -59.66 -21.52
N GLU A 186 36.06 -59.19 -22.67
CA GLU A 186 36.62 -59.56 -23.97
C GLU A 186 38.07 -59.08 -24.11
N LEU A 187 38.37 -57.86 -23.66
CA LEU A 187 39.73 -57.31 -23.67
C LEU A 187 40.68 -58.14 -22.79
N GLU A 188 40.27 -58.50 -21.58
CA GLU A 188 41.03 -59.39 -20.69
C GLU A 188 41.33 -60.73 -21.35
N THR A 189 40.34 -61.30 -22.05
CA THR A 189 40.49 -62.57 -22.77
C THR A 189 41.49 -62.43 -23.93
N MET A 190 41.41 -61.33 -24.69
CA MET A 190 42.38 -61.03 -25.75
C MET A 190 43.80 -60.82 -25.21
N THR A 191 43.94 -60.14 -24.07
CA THR A 191 45.24 -59.94 -23.42
C THR A 191 45.85 -61.27 -22.95
N ALA A 192 45.03 -62.18 -22.42
CA ALA A 192 45.49 -63.53 -22.05
C ALA A 192 45.99 -64.32 -23.28
N LEU A 193 45.24 -64.31 -24.38
CA LEU A 193 45.63 -64.97 -25.64
C LEU A 193 46.92 -64.38 -26.23
N LEU A 194 47.11 -63.07 -26.14
CA LEU A 194 48.36 -62.40 -26.55
C LEU A 194 49.54 -62.86 -25.69
N SER A 195 49.35 -62.97 -24.37
CA SER A 195 50.38 -63.47 -23.46
C SER A 195 50.76 -64.93 -23.75
N GLU A 196 49.79 -65.79 -24.04
CA GLU A 196 50.03 -67.18 -24.46
C GLU A 196 50.78 -67.24 -25.80
N ALA A 197 50.41 -66.42 -26.77
CA ALA A 197 51.09 -66.33 -28.06
C ALA A 197 52.55 -65.84 -27.90
N GLU A 198 52.81 -64.89 -27.00
CA GLU A 198 54.15 -64.43 -26.67
C GLU A 198 54.98 -65.52 -25.98
N ALA A 199 54.39 -66.29 -25.06
CA ALA A 199 55.04 -67.42 -24.42
C ALA A 199 55.38 -68.52 -25.44
N ALA A 200 54.44 -68.85 -26.34
CA ALA A 200 54.67 -69.80 -27.43
C ALA A 200 55.78 -69.33 -28.38
N LYS A 201 55.82 -68.02 -28.69
CA LYS A 201 56.90 -67.41 -29.47
C LYS A 201 58.25 -67.52 -28.76
N GLN A 202 58.32 -67.28 -27.46
CA GLN A 202 59.55 -67.42 -26.67
C GLN A 202 60.03 -68.87 -26.62
N GLN A 203 59.11 -69.83 -26.46
CA GLN A 203 59.42 -71.26 -26.51
C GLN A 203 59.98 -71.67 -27.88
N LEU A 204 59.30 -71.29 -28.97
CA LEU A 204 59.79 -71.53 -30.34
C LEU A 204 61.15 -70.88 -30.60
N THR A 205 61.40 -69.70 -30.04
CA THR A 205 62.70 -69.02 -30.14
C THR A 205 63.78 -69.77 -29.36
N GLY A 206 63.47 -70.30 -28.18
CA GLY A 206 64.35 -71.17 -27.40
C GLY A 206 64.65 -72.50 -28.07
N GLU A 207 63.65 -73.12 -28.72
CA GLU A 207 63.80 -74.33 -29.53
C GLU A 207 64.65 -74.09 -30.78
N LEU A 208 64.55 -72.90 -31.41
CA LEU A 208 65.41 -72.48 -32.52
C LEU A 208 66.86 -72.25 -32.08
N VAL A 209 67.08 -71.65 -30.90
CA VAL A 209 68.42 -71.45 -30.32
C VAL A 209 69.05 -72.80 -29.94
N THR A 210 68.29 -73.75 -29.41
CA THR A 210 68.78 -75.10 -29.12
C THR A 210 69.01 -75.94 -30.37
N ARG A 211 68.19 -75.79 -31.43
CA ARG A 211 68.45 -76.38 -32.76
C ARG A 211 69.69 -75.79 -33.45
N ASN A 212 69.98 -74.50 -33.26
CA ASN A 212 71.20 -73.89 -33.77
C ASN A 212 72.43 -74.30 -32.94
N ALA A 213 72.30 -74.43 -31.62
CA ALA A 213 73.36 -74.97 -30.76
C ALA A 213 73.65 -76.48 -30.99
N SER A 214 72.70 -77.23 -31.58
CA SER A 214 72.89 -78.62 -32.01
C SER A 214 73.25 -78.77 -33.50
N ARG A 215 73.31 -77.66 -34.26
CA ARG A 215 73.90 -77.58 -35.62
C ARG A 215 75.31 -77.01 -35.64
N GLU A 216 75.89 -76.69 -34.49
CA GLU A 216 77.31 -76.33 -34.29
C GLU A 216 78.13 -77.46 -33.62
N SER A 217 77.76 -78.73 -33.87
CA SER A 217 78.55 -79.91 -33.47
C SER A 217 78.63 -80.97 -34.58
N GLU A 218 78.79 -80.54 -35.83
CA GLU A 218 79.14 -81.44 -36.93
C GLU A 218 79.93 -80.70 -38.03
N THR A 219 81.16 -80.29 -37.70
CA THR A 219 82.27 -80.09 -38.68
C THR A 219 83.62 -79.97 -37.96
N LEU A 220 83.96 -80.97 -37.13
CA LEU A 220 85.35 -81.32 -36.79
C LEU A 220 85.76 -82.64 -37.47
N HIS A 221 85.35 -82.84 -38.72
CA HIS A 221 85.79 -83.92 -39.62
C HIS A 221 85.92 -83.42 -41.07
N ARG A 222 86.57 -82.25 -41.25
CA ARG A 222 86.96 -81.72 -42.57
C ARG A 222 88.37 -81.13 -42.57
N GLN A 223 89.31 -81.79 -41.89
CA GLN A 223 90.75 -81.58 -42.04
C GLN A 223 91.52 -82.89 -41.85
N ARG A 224 91.29 -83.88 -42.74
CA ARG A 224 92.21 -85.02 -42.92
C ARG A 224 91.96 -85.87 -44.17
N LEU A 225 91.59 -85.25 -45.29
CA LEU A 225 91.49 -85.97 -46.57
C LEU A 225 91.87 -85.10 -47.78
N GLU A 226 92.96 -84.34 -47.63
CA GLU A 226 93.82 -83.98 -48.76
C GLU A 226 94.97 -84.99 -48.81
N SER A 227 94.77 -86.09 -49.54
CA SER A 227 95.79 -86.92 -50.21
C SER A 227 95.26 -88.34 -50.45
N ALA A 228 94.21 -88.44 -51.25
CA ALA A 228 93.89 -89.66 -51.99
C ALA A 228 92.96 -89.31 -53.16
N GLU A 229 93.47 -88.50 -54.08
CA GLU A 229 93.20 -88.74 -55.49
C GLU A 229 93.73 -90.13 -55.82
N ARG A 230 92.81 -91.11 -55.90
CA ARG A 230 92.69 -92.02 -57.03
C ARG A 230 91.58 -93.02 -56.77
N GLU A 231 90.72 -93.15 -57.78
CA GLU A 231 89.53 -94.02 -57.87
C GLU A 231 88.29 -93.41 -57.19
N LEU A 232 87.12 -93.27 -57.82
CA LEU A 232 86.63 -93.72 -59.11
C LEU A 232 85.26 -93.04 -59.32
N ALA A 233 84.82 -92.91 -60.56
CA ALA A 233 83.55 -92.34 -60.98
C ALA A 233 82.31 -92.95 -60.27
N SER A 234 81.59 -92.17 -59.45
CA SER A 234 80.22 -92.48 -58.99
C SER A 234 79.55 -91.35 -58.16
N THR A 235 79.73 -90.07 -58.50
CA THR A 235 79.21 -88.94 -57.70
C THR A 235 78.36 -87.95 -58.51
N GLY A 236 77.43 -88.50 -59.30
CA GLY A 236 76.35 -87.73 -59.95
C GLY A 236 74.97 -87.92 -59.30
N GLU A 237 74.75 -89.00 -58.54
CA GLU A 237 73.43 -89.32 -57.99
C GLU A 237 73.18 -88.70 -56.60
N LEU A 238 74.16 -88.71 -55.69
CA LEU A 238 74.01 -88.14 -54.34
C LEU A 238 73.82 -86.61 -54.31
N LEU A 239 74.36 -85.87 -55.28
CA LEU A 239 74.18 -84.40 -55.35
C LEU A 239 72.77 -84.03 -55.81
N ASN A 240 72.17 -84.83 -56.70
CA ASN A 240 70.81 -84.64 -57.17
C ASN A 240 69.78 -85.00 -56.08
N GLU A 241 70.08 -85.97 -55.21
CA GLU A 241 69.19 -86.37 -54.11
C GLU A 241 69.11 -85.30 -53.01
N VAL A 242 70.25 -84.71 -52.61
CA VAL A 242 70.29 -83.61 -51.63
C VAL A 242 69.68 -82.33 -52.18
N LEU A 243 69.87 -82.03 -53.48
CA LEU A 243 69.21 -80.90 -54.13
C LEU A 243 67.69 -81.14 -54.23
N ALA A 244 67.25 -82.37 -54.51
CA ALA A 244 65.83 -82.71 -54.55
C ALA A 244 65.16 -82.62 -53.16
N GLU A 245 65.84 -83.04 -52.08
CA GLU A 245 65.34 -82.86 -50.71
C GLU A 245 65.29 -81.38 -50.30
N ALA A 246 66.31 -80.59 -50.65
CA ALA A 246 66.31 -79.16 -50.37
C ALA A 246 65.20 -78.41 -51.13
N ASP A 247 64.96 -78.78 -52.40
CA ASP A 247 63.87 -78.22 -53.20
C ASP A 247 62.49 -78.67 -52.70
N ALA A 248 62.36 -79.90 -52.20
CA ALA A 248 61.13 -80.39 -51.57
C ALA A 248 60.83 -79.66 -50.24
N GLU A 249 61.83 -79.45 -49.39
CA GLU A 249 61.69 -78.71 -48.13
C GLU A 249 61.35 -77.23 -48.40
N LYS A 250 62.00 -76.63 -49.40
CA LYS A 250 61.71 -75.26 -49.85
C LYS A 250 60.28 -75.14 -50.39
N ALA A 251 59.82 -76.10 -51.19
CA ALA A 251 58.44 -76.11 -51.69
C ALA A 251 57.42 -76.23 -50.56
N LYS A 252 57.70 -77.07 -49.55
CA LYS A 252 56.87 -77.21 -48.34
C LYS A 252 56.79 -75.90 -47.54
N LEU A 253 57.93 -75.29 -47.23
CA LEU A 253 57.98 -74.01 -46.49
C LEU A 253 57.31 -72.87 -47.27
N THR A 254 57.43 -72.86 -48.61
CA THR A 254 56.76 -71.88 -49.46
C THR A 254 55.24 -72.06 -49.42
N GLY A 255 54.76 -73.30 -49.41
CA GLY A 255 53.33 -73.62 -49.24
C GLY A 255 52.78 -73.22 -47.87
N GLU A 256 53.52 -73.49 -46.79
CA GLU A 256 53.16 -73.07 -45.43
C GLU A 256 53.13 -71.55 -45.27
N LEU A 257 54.11 -70.84 -45.85
CA LEU A 257 54.16 -69.38 -45.85
C LEU A 257 52.99 -68.78 -46.64
N ALA A 258 52.68 -69.32 -47.83
CA ALA A 258 51.53 -68.90 -48.63
C ALA A 258 50.20 -69.09 -47.87
N SER A 259 50.04 -70.22 -47.17
CA SER A 259 48.86 -70.48 -46.34
C SER A 259 48.75 -69.50 -45.17
N ARG A 260 49.86 -69.12 -44.53
CA ARG A 260 49.88 -68.13 -43.45
C ARG A 260 49.55 -66.73 -43.95
N ILE A 261 50.09 -66.33 -45.11
CA ILE A 261 49.76 -65.06 -45.76
C ILE A 261 48.26 -64.99 -46.06
N ALA A 262 47.69 -66.03 -46.68
CA ALA A 262 46.26 -66.10 -46.97
C ALA A 262 45.39 -66.02 -45.70
N SER A 263 45.78 -66.72 -44.62
CA SER A 263 45.08 -66.65 -43.32
C SER A 263 45.17 -65.25 -42.69
N HIS A 264 46.31 -64.57 -42.82
CA HIS A 264 46.51 -63.23 -42.31
C HIS A 264 45.68 -62.21 -43.12
N GLU A 265 45.67 -62.31 -44.45
CA GLU A 265 44.83 -61.47 -45.32
C GLU A 265 43.33 -61.65 -45.03
N ALA A 266 42.87 -62.89 -44.83
CA ALA A 266 41.49 -63.16 -44.43
C ALA A 266 41.14 -62.54 -43.06
N THR A 267 42.08 -62.56 -42.11
CA THR A 267 41.89 -61.94 -40.79
C THR A 267 41.88 -60.42 -40.87
N LYS A 268 42.77 -59.84 -41.69
CA LYS A 268 42.79 -58.40 -41.98
C LYS A 268 41.47 -57.93 -42.61
N ALA A 269 40.92 -58.70 -43.55
CA ALA A 269 39.62 -58.41 -44.17
C ALA A 269 38.47 -58.46 -43.14
N ARG A 270 38.47 -59.44 -42.22
CA ARG A 270 37.50 -59.50 -41.11
C ARG A 270 37.60 -58.30 -40.18
N HIS A 271 38.82 -57.90 -39.80
CA HIS A 271 39.03 -56.72 -38.95
C HIS A 271 38.58 -55.43 -39.64
N ALA A 272 38.80 -55.29 -40.95
CA ALA A 272 38.32 -54.13 -41.71
C ALA A 272 36.78 -54.06 -41.71
N CYS A 273 36.09 -55.19 -41.89
CA CYS A 273 34.62 -55.25 -41.84
C CYS A 273 34.08 -54.89 -40.44
N ILE A 274 34.73 -55.38 -39.37
CA ILE A 274 34.36 -55.02 -37.99
C ILE A 274 34.54 -53.51 -37.75
N LEU A 275 35.65 -52.93 -38.21
CA LEU A 275 35.92 -51.50 -38.06
C LEU A 275 34.86 -50.63 -38.76
N GLU A 276 34.45 -50.99 -39.98
CA GLU A 276 33.36 -50.28 -40.68
C GLU A 276 32.04 -50.38 -39.91
N SER A 277 31.70 -51.55 -39.36
CA SER A 277 30.49 -51.73 -38.55
C SER A 277 30.52 -50.87 -37.27
N VAL A 278 31.66 -50.86 -36.55
CA VAL A 278 31.82 -50.04 -35.34
C VAL A 278 31.77 -48.55 -35.65
N GLN A 279 32.35 -48.12 -36.78
CA GLN A 279 32.26 -46.73 -37.23
C GLN A 279 30.82 -46.33 -37.56
N GLY A 280 30.03 -47.23 -38.17
CA GLY A 280 28.60 -47.03 -38.41
C GLY A 280 27.80 -46.88 -37.11
N GLU A 281 28.03 -47.76 -36.13
CA GLU A 281 27.39 -47.67 -34.80
C GLU A 281 27.76 -46.36 -34.08
N LEU A 282 29.04 -45.96 -34.10
CA LEU A 282 29.52 -44.73 -33.47
C LEU A 282 28.90 -43.47 -34.12
N ALA A 283 28.77 -43.46 -35.45
CA ALA A 283 28.08 -42.39 -36.15
C ALA A 283 26.60 -42.31 -35.74
N SER A 284 25.91 -43.46 -35.64
CA SER A 284 24.52 -43.50 -35.20
C SER A 284 24.35 -43.01 -33.76
N MET A 285 25.23 -43.41 -32.85
CA MET A 285 25.23 -42.93 -31.46
C MET A 285 25.48 -41.41 -31.37
N THR A 286 26.38 -40.89 -32.21
CA THR A 286 26.68 -39.45 -32.25
C THR A 286 25.48 -38.64 -32.70
N THR A 287 24.74 -39.12 -33.72
CA THR A 287 23.48 -38.49 -34.14
C THR A 287 22.45 -38.48 -33.02
N LEU A 288 22.23 -39.63 -32.35
CA LEU A 288 21.27 -39.73 -31.25
C LEU A 288 21.65 -38.83 -30.05
N PHE A 289 22.94 -38.74 -29.75
CA PHE A 289 23.46 -37.84 -28.71
C PHE A 289 23.19 -36.36 -29.06
N ASN A 290 23.44 -35.97 -30.32
CA ASN A 290 23.16 -34.61 -30.78
C ASN A 290 21.67 -34.27 -30.76
N GLU A 291 20.80 -35.18 -31.18
CA GLU A 291 19.33 -35.03 -31.09
C GLU A 291 18.87 -34.90 -29.65
N THR A 292 19.44 -35.70 -28.74
CA THR A 292 19.12 -35.63 -27.31
C THR A 292 19.54 -34.30 -26.69
N ASN A 293 20.73 -33.80 -27.05
CA ASN A 293 21.19 -32.48 -26.61
C ASN A 293 20.33 -31.35 -27.16
N ALA A 294 19.96 -31.39 -28.44
CA ALA A 294 19.06 -30.40 -29.02
C ALA A 294 17.69 -30.39 -28.31
N ALA A 295 17.14 -31.57 -27.99
CA ALA A 295 15.90 -31.69 -27.22
C ALA A 295 16.06 -31.15 -25.79
N LYS A 296 17.20 -31.40 -25.14
CA LYS A 296 17.53 -30.87 -23.80
C LYS A 296 17.59 -29.33 -23.82
N ASP A 297 18.24 -28.76 -24.82
CA ASP A 297 18.36 -27.30 -24.98
C ASP A 297 16.98 -26.67 -25.23
N SER A 298 16.14 -27.32 -26.05
CA SER A 298 14.75 -26.90 -26.27
C SER A 298 13.93 -26.90 -24.98
N ILE A 299 13.99 -27.97 -24.18
CA ILE A 299 13.29 -28.06 -22.88
C ILE A 299 13.82 -27.00 -21.91
N SER A 300 15.13 -26.78 -21.88
CA SER A 300 15.74 -25.74 -21.03
C SER A 300 15.26 -24.34 -21.41
N ALA A 301 15.09 -24.06 -22.70
CA ALA A 301 14.54 -22.80 -23.20
C ALA A 301 13.06 -22.64 -22.78
N GLU A 302 12.24 -23.68 -22.94
CA GLU A 302 10.83 -23.66 -22.51
C GLU A 302 10.69 -23.47 -20.98
N LEU A 303 11.51 -24.15 -20.19
CA LEU A 303 11.51 -24.00 -18.72
C LEU A 303 11.88 -22.57 -18.30
N THR A 304 12.82 -21.95 -19.00
CA THR A 304 13.19 -20.55 -18.77
C THR A 304 12.01 -19.62 -19.09
N SER A 305 11.35 -19.83 -20.23
CA SER A 305 10.16 -19.06 -20.61
C SER A 305 9.01 -19.20 -19.59
N LEU A 306 8.76 -20.42 -19.09
CA LEU A 306 7.75 -20.66 -18.06
C LEU A 306 8.09 -19.99 -16.72
N ARG A 307 9.37 -19.96 -16.33
CA ARG A 307 9.82 -19.24 -15.13
C ARG A 307 9.60 -17.75 -15.26
N ASP A 308 9.93 -17.17 -16.41
CA ASP A 308 9.73 -15.75 -16.67
C ASP A 308 8.24 -15.39 -16.67
N ALA A 309 7.40 -16.22 -17.30
CA ALA A 309 5.95 -16.05 -17.28
C ALA A 309 5.38 -16.14 -15.84
N THR A 310 5.84 -17.10 -15.05
CA THR A 310 5.45 -17.26 -13.64
C THR A 310 5.89 -16.05 -12.80
N TYR A 311 7.10 -15.54 -13.02
CA TYR A 311 7.61 -14.35 -12.35
C TYR A 311 6.79 -13.11 -12.70
N MET A 312 6.43 -12.93 -13.97
CA MET A 312 5.54 -11.85 -14.43
C MET A 312 4.14 -11.96 -13.81
N ALA A 313 3.54 -13.16 -13.82
CA ALA A 313 2.23 -13.39 -13.21
C ALA A 313 2.21 -13.08 -11.71
N ASN A 314 3.23 -13.53 -10.97
CA ASN A 314 3.38 -13.22 -9.55
C ASN A 314 3.58 -11.72 -9.30
N THR A 315 4.31 -11.03 -10.17
CA THR A 315 4.52 -9.57 -10.10
C THR A 315 3.20 -8.83 -10.31
N LEU A 316 2.42 -9.20 -11.33
CA LEU A 316 1.10 -8.63 -11.58
C LEU A 316 0.14 -8.89 -10.41
N LEU A 317 0.10 -10.12 -9.89
CA LEU A 317 -0.72 -10.46 -8.74
C LEU A 317 -0.36 -9.64 -7.49
N ALA A 318 0.94 -9.40 -7.25
CA ALA A 318 1.40 -8.57 -6.15
C ALA A 318 0.97 -7.11 -6.33
N LEU A 319 1.07 -6.56 -7.55
CA LEU A 319 0.61 -5.21 -7.87
C LEU A 319 -0.91 -5.07 -7.72
N SER A 320 -1.69 -6.01 -8.25
CA SER A 320 -3.15 -6.04 -8.08
C SER A 320 -3.55 -6.14 -6.61
N ARG A 321 -2.85 -6.97 -5.81
CA ARG A 321 -3.07 -7.06 -4.37
C ARG A 321 -2.75 -5.74 -3.66
N GLN A 322 -1.63 -5.10 -4.00
CA GLN A 322 -1.26 -3.81 -3.43
C GLN A 322 -2.29 -2.73 -3.76
N HIS A 323 -2.77 -2.69 -5.00
CA HIS A 323 -3.84 -1.79 -5.42
C HIS A 323 -5.15 -2.08 -4.69
N TYR A 324 -5.53 -3.35 -4.54
CA TYR A 324 -6.70 -3.75 -3.77
C TYR A 324 -6.62 -3.27 -2.31
N HIS A 325 -5.47 -3.47 -1.65
CA HIS A 325 -5.25 -2.96 -0.29
C HIS A 325 -5.32 -1.44 -0.21
N GLN A 326 -4.74 -0.75 -1.19
CA GLN A 326 -4.79 0.70 -1.28
C GLN A 326 -6.24 1.18 -1.36
N VAL A 327 -7.05 0.69 -2.29
CA VAL A 327 -8.47 1.06 -2.42
C VAL A 327 -9.23 0.76 -1.14
N LEU A 328 -9.07 -0.47 -0.61
CA LEU A 328 -9.79 -0.95 0.56
C LEU A 328 -9.50 -0.12 1.83
N LEU A 329 -8.24 0.20 2.09
CA LEU A 329 -7.83 0.93 3.30
C LEU A 329 -7.93 2.45 3.13
N SER A 330 -8.08 2.96 1.91
CA SER A 330 -8.33 4.38 1.62
C SER A 330 -9.79 4.81 1.85
N GLN A 331 -10.70 3.87 2.11
CA GLN A 331 -12.09 4.21 2.38
C GLN A 331 -12.23 4.84 3.76
N LEU A 332 -12.82 6.05 3.81
CA LEU A 332 -13.32 6.61 5.06
C LEU A 332 -14.66 5.94 5.40
N PRO A 333 -14.88 5.54 6.66
CA PRO A 333 -16.16 4.98 7.04
C PRO A 333 -17.27 6.03 6.92
N LEU A 334 -18.48 5.58 6.54
CA LEU A 334 -19.67 6.41 6.56
C LEU A 334 -20.17 6.47 8.00
N ILE A 335 -19.92 7.59 8.68
CA ILE A 335 -20.32 7.81 10.07
C ILE A 335 -21.45 8.84 10.11
N PRO A 336 -22.57 8.57 10.82
CA PRO A 336 -23.60 9.58 11.06
C PRO A 336 -23.01 10.81 11.77
N PRO A 337 -23.38 12.04 11.36
CA PRO A 337 -23.05 13.24 12.13
C PRO A 337 -23.65 13.06 13.53
N GLN A 338 -22.84 13.20 14.60
CA GLN A 338 -23.20 12.98 16.02
C GLN A 338 -22.93 11.56 16.60
N ALA A 339 -22.38 10.61 15.85
CA ALA A 339 -21.96 9.35 16.45
C ALA A 339 -20.81 9.58 17.45
N THR A 340 -20.92 9.04 18.66
CA THR A 340 -19.81 8.96 19.61
C THR A 340 -18.64 8.18 19.01
N VAL A 341 -17.45 8.26 19.61
CA VAL A 341 -16.34 7.40 19.23
C VAL A 341 -16.78 5.93 19.35
N ILE A 342 -16.80 5.22 18.22
CA ILE A 342 -17.09 3.80 18.16
C ILE A 342 -15.79 3.10 17.76
N SER A 343 -15.47 1.99 18.43
CA SER A 343 -14.43 1.07 18.01
C SER A 343 -15.07 -0.28 17.66
N ARG A 344 -14.56 -0.92 16.60
CA ARG A 344 -14.99 -2.24 16.14
C ARG A 344 -13.78 -3.14 15.97
N ASP A 345 -13.80 -4.29 16.61
CA ASP A 345 -12.80 -5.32 16.34
C ASP A 345 -13.01 -5.91 14.94
N LEU A 346 -11.94 -5.99 14.16
CA LEU A 346 -11.95 -6.62 12.85
C LEU A 346 -11.77 -8.14 13.02
N ALA A 347 -12.64 -8.93 12.42
CA ALA A 347 -12.46 -10.37 12.37
C ALA A 347 -11.27 -10.75 11.47
N ARG A 348 -10.59 -11.85 11.81
CA ARG A 348 -9.32 -12.25 11.16
C ARG A 348 -9.47 -12.59 9.67
N ASP A 349 -10.67 -12.98 9.27
CA ASP A 349 -11.03 -13.31 7.89
C ASP A 349 -11.42 -12.08 7.06
N GLU A 350 -11.73 -10.95 7.70
CA GLU A 350 -12.05 -9.69 7.01
C GLU A 350 -10.86 -9.23 6.14
N PRO A 351 -11.13 -8.77 4.90
CA PRO A 351 -10.07 -8.27 4.01
C PRO A 351 -9.24 -7.14 4.63
N LYS A 352 -9.86 -6.24 5.41
CA LYS A 352 -9.16 -5.14 6.10
C LYS A 352 -8.16 -5.67 7.12
N TYR A 353 -8.53 -6.70 7.90
CA TYR A 353 -7.63 -7.32 8.88
C TYR A 353 -6.38 -7.88 8.19
N LYS A 354 -6.58 -8.63 7.09
CA LYS A 354 -5.48 -9.23 6.32
C LYS A 354 -4.58 -8.15 5.71
N ALA A 355 -5.17 -7.16 5.05
CA ALA A 355 -4.43 -6.05 4.44
C ALA A 355 -3.59 -5.27 5.48
N LEU A 356 -4.17 -4.94 6.64
CA LEU A 356 -3.48 -4.24 7.72
C LEU A 356 -2.39 -5.10 8.35
N THR A 357 -2.63 -6.40 8.53
CA THR A 357 -1.63 -7.35 9.04
C THR A 357 -0.44 -7.47 8.08
N GLU A 358 -0.70 -7.62 6.78
CA GLU A 358 0.35 -7.65 5.75
C GLU A 358 1.13 -6.32 5.70
N MET A 359 0.43 -5.18 5.71
CA MET A 359 1.04 -3.85 5.75
C MET A 359 1.91 -3.64 7.02
N PHE A 360 1.42 -4.09 8.17
CA PHE A 360 2.11 -4.00 9.45
C PHE A 360 3.40 -4.82 9.45
N HIS A 361 3.32 -6.11 9.10
CA HIS A 361 4.50 -6.99 9.02
C HIS A 361 5.49 -6.53 7.95
N GLY A 362 5.01 -6.14 6.76
CA GLY A 362 5.86 -5.64 5.68
C GLY A 362 6.60 -4.35 6.03
N SER A 363 6.13 -3.60 7.03
CA SER A 363 6.75 -2.37 7.51
C SER A 363 7.75 -2.57 8.67
N MET A 364 7.95 -3.81 9.13
CA MET A 364 8.93 -4.15 10.17
C MET A 364 10.34 -4.24 9.59
N VAL A 365 11.11 -3.18 9.77
CA VAL A 365 12.50 -3.06 9.28
C VAL A 365 13.54 -3.17 10.40
N LYS A 366 14.80 -3.43 10.00
CA LYS A 366 15.97 -3.47 10.90
C LYS A 366 16.27 -2.09 11.46
N HIS A 367 16.78 -2.06 12.69
CA HIS A 367 17.22 -0.83 13.37
C HIS A 367 18.60 -1.03 14.00
N ARG A 368 19.33 0.06 14.20
CA ARG A 368 20.61 0.03 14.93
C ARG A 368 20.40 -0.45 16.37
N ALA A 369 21.38 -1.17 16.92
CA ALA A 369 21.35 -1.61 18.32
C ALA A 369 21.35 -0.45 19.33
N SER A 370 21.94 0.68 18.95
CA SER A 370 21.94 1.92 19.72
C SER A 370 22.21 3.09 18.80
N SER A 371 21.96 4.31 19.29
CA SER A 371 22.25 5.55 18.56
C SER A 371 23.68 5.57 18.04
N ARG A 372 23.85 5.79 16.74
CA ARG A 372 25.15 5.83 16.03
C ARG A 372 25.92 4.51 15.97
N SER A 373 25.35 3.39 16.42
CA SER A 373 25.99 2.08 16.27
C SER A 373 26.09 1.68 14.79
N GLY A 374 27.23 1.11 14.39
CA GLY A 374 27.38 0.47 13.07
C GLY A 374 26.62 -0.86 12.96
N TYR A 375 26.19 -1.43 14.09
CA TYR A 375 25.53 -2.73 14.14
C TYR A 375 24.01 -2.61 14.03
N TRP A 376 23.42 -3.36 13.08
CA TRP A 376 22.00 -3.42 12.82
C TRP A 376 21.40 -4.72 13.37
N CYS A 377 20.40 -4.60 14.23
CA CYS A 377 19.64 -5.73 14.77
C CYS A 377 18.70 -6.31 13.71
N CYS A 378 18.22 -7.54 13.96
CA CYS A 378 17.14 -8.11 13.16
C CYS A 378 15.86 -7.26 13.27
N ALA A 379 15.01 -7.34 12.24
CA ALA A 379 13.71 -6.69 12.26
C ALA A 379 12.84 -7.30 13.38
N PRO A 380 11.94 -6.52 14.01
CA PRO A 380 11.02 -7.05 15.01
C PRO A 380 10.22 -8.23 14.48
N ARG A 381 10.25 -9.33 15.24
CA ARG A 381 9.35 -10.47 15.06
C ARG A 381 8.20 -10.28 16.03
N VAL A 382 7.03 -10.06 15.47
CA VAL A 382 5.82 -9.72 16.21
C VAL A 382 4.66 -10.56 15.71
N SER A 383 3.66 -10.71 16.56
CA SER A 383 2.40 -11.35 16.25
C SER A 383 1.25 -10.37 16.50
N VAL A 384 0.41 -10.14 15.49
CA VAL A 384 -0.80 -9.30 15.64
C VAL A 384 -1.83 -10.06 16.47
N THR A 385 -2.27 -9.47 17.58
CA THR A 385 -3.25 -10.08 18.48
C THR A 385 -4.68 -9.71 18.08
N ARG A 386 -4.91 -8.42 17.79
CA ARG A 386 -6.20 -7.87 17.35
C ARG A 386 -6.00 -6.55 16.59
N ILE A 387 -6.98 -6.20 15.77
CA ILE A 387 -7.03 -4.91 15.06
C ILE A 387 -8.41 -4.31 15.30
N CYS A 388 -8.44 -3.05 15.71
CA CYS A 388 -9.67 -2.29 15.88
C CYS A 388 -9.77 -1.22 14.79
N GLU A 389 -10.92 -1.12 14.15
CA GLU A 389 -11.31 0.02 13.32
C GLU A 389 -12.01 1.07 14.17
N LEU A 390 -11.68 2.33 13.93
CA LEU A 390 -12.10 3.46 14.76
C LEU A 390 -12.99 4.40 13.95
N PHE A 391 -14.05 4.84 14.58
CA PHE A 391 -15.06 5.72 14.01
C PHE A 391 -15.18 6.94 14.92
N HIS A 392 -14.64 8.07 14.48
CA HIS A 392 -14.72 9.33 15.20
C HIS A 392 -15.30 10.41 14.29
N ALA A 393 -16.63 10.59 14.34
CA ALA A 393 -17.36 11.46 13.40
C ALA A 393 -16.79 12.88 13.34
N ASP A 394 -16.62 13.54 14.49
CA ASP A 394 -16.14 14.92 14.55
C ASP A 394 -14.74 15.08 13.97
N LYS A 395 -13.81 14.19 14.34
CA LYS A 395 -12.43 14.21 13.84
C LYS A 395 -12.32 13.82 12.38
N GLN A 396 -13.18 12.91 11.90
CA GLN A 396 -13.28 12.61 10.48
C GLN A 396 -13.79 13.82 9.71
N GLN A 397 -14.80 14.53 10.23
CA GLN A 397 -15.34 15.73 9.59
C GLN A 397 -14.29 16.86 9.54
N GLU A 398 -13.57 17.12 10.63
CA GLU A 398 -12.44 18.06 10.66
C GLU A 398 -11.39 17.69 9.60
N TYR A 399 -11.06 16.40 9.49
CA TYR A 399 -10.11 15.89 8.50
C TYR A 399 -10.58 16.08 7.06
N GLU A 400 -11.81 15.71 6.77
CA GLU A 400 -12.40 15.89 5.43
C GLU A 400 -12.50 17.37 5.06
N GLN A 401 -12.81 18.25 6.01
CA GLN A 401 -12.82 19.70 5.78
C GLN A 401 -11.42 20.23 5.46
N ALA A 402 -10.38 19.79 6.20
CA ALA A 402 -9.00 20.17 5.91
C ALA A 402 -8.54 19.67 4.53
N ARG A 403 -8.95 18.45 4.16
CA ARG A 403 -8.70 17.83 2.85
C ARG A 403 -9.34 18.64 1.71
N ARG A 404 -10.61 19.04 1.86
CA ARG A 404 -11.31 19.92 0.89
C ARG A 404 -10.66 21.31 0.81
N ALA A 405 -10.38 21.93 1.95
CA ALA A 405 -9.75 23.24 2.01
C ALA A 405 -8.38 23.26 1.33
N ARG A 406 -7.60 22.18 1.48
CA ARG A 406 -6.32 22.04 0.80
C ARG A 406 -6.45 21.82 -0.71
N CYS A 407 -7.47 21.08 -1.15
CA CYS A 407 -7.73 20.85 -2.58
C CYS A 407 -8.18 22.13 -3.31
N SER A 408 -8.99 22.95 -2.64
CA SER A 408 -9.58 24.19 -3.19
C SER A 408 -8.63 25.40 -3.19
N ARG A 409 -7.43 25.28 -2.63
CA ARG A 409 -6.42 26.33 -2.66
C ARG A 409 -5.98 26.59 -4.12
N GLY A 410 -6.14 27.83 -4.58
CA GLY A 410 -5.95 28.21 -6.00
C GLY A 410 -4.50 28.17 -6.50
N ASP A 411 -3.54 28.07 -5.58
CA ASP A 411 -2.09 27.94 -5.83
C ASP A 411 -1.61 26.49 -5.92
N CYS A 412 -2.43 25.50 -5.57
CA CYS A 412 -1.95 24.13 -5.48
C CYS A 412 -2.22 23.33 -6.77
N GLY A 413 -1.16 22.87 -7.43
CA GLY A 413 -1.21 21.66 -8.27
C GLY A 413 -1.20 20.40 -7.42
N ASP A 414 -0.81 19.28 -8.03
CA ASP A 414 -0.41 18.09 -7.27
C ASP A 414 0.80 18.44 -6.38
N CYS A 415 0.80 17.93 -5.15
CA CYS A 415 1.92 18.13 -4.23
C CYS A 415 3.15 17.37 -4.73
N THR A 416 4.34 17.91 -4.46
CA THR A 416 5.60 17.28 -4.82
C THR A 416 5.69 15.91 -4.17
N ARG A 417 5.97 14.88 -4.97
CA ARG A 417 6.12 13.52 -4.46
C ARG A 417 7.27 13.47 -3.44
N ILE A 418 7.04 12.80 -2.32
CA ILE A 418 8.08 12.55 -1.31
C ILE A 418 8.90 11.33 -1.76
N ASP A 419 10.15 11.57 -2.13
CA ASP A 419 11.05 10.52 -2.60
C ASP A 419 11.39 9.50 -1.51
N GLY A 420 11.50 8.22 -1.90
CA GLY A 420 11.82 7.12 -0.99
C GLY A 420 10.69 6.70 -0.05
N MET A 421 9.51 7.33 -0.14
CA MET A 421 8.32 6.96 0.62
C MET A 421 7.84 5.55 0.26
N THR A 422 7.68 4.70 1.28
CA THR A 422 7.15 3.32 1.13
C THR A 422 5.84 3.09 1.87
N ALA A 423 5.34 4.10 2.59
CA ALA A 423 4.03 4.04 3.23
C ALA A 423 2.91 3.81 2.20
N MET A 424 1.82 3.19 2.64
CA MET A 424 0.64 3.03 1.80
C MET A 424 0.04 4.40 1.47
N LYS A 425 0.16 4.80 0.21
CA LYS A 425 -0.46 6.02 -0.30
C LYS A 425 -1.97 5.82 -0.42
N CYS A 426 -2.76 6.75 0.06
CA CYS A 426 -4.21 6.70 -0.12
C CYS A 426 -4.58 6.89 -1.59
N GLU A 427 -5.66 6.26 -2.02
CA GLU A 427 -6.21 6.44 -3.36
C GLU A 427 -6.64 7.91 -3.55
N VAL A 428 -6.25 8.48 -4.69
CA VAL A 428 -6.66 9.82 -5.11
C VAL A 428 -7.87 9.66 -6.02
N PRO A 429 -9.08 10.12 -5.62
CA PRO A 429 -10.25 10.01 -6.47
C PRO A 429 -10.05 10.77 -7.79
N PRO A 430 -10.74 10.37 -8.87
CA PRO A 430 -10.74 11.13 -10.11
C PRO A 430 -11.10 12.61 -9.85
N TYR A 431 -10.39 13.53 -10.52
CA TYR A 431 -10.56 14.99 -10.39
C TYR A 431 -10.14 15.60 -9.04
N TRP A 432 -9.57 14.80 -8.13
CA TRP A 432 -8.90 15.33 -6.94
C TRP A 432 -7.40 15.50 -7.22
N LYS A 433 -6.81 16.51 -6.58
CA LYS A 433 -5.37 16.72 -6.59
C LYS A 433 -4.69 15.72 -5.65
N ASP A 434 -3.50 15.27 -6.03
CA ASP A 434 -2.66 14.48 -5.14
C ASP A 434 -2.12 15.37 -4.02
N MET A 435 -2.60 15.13 -2.80
CA MET A 435 -2.22 15.91 -1.62
C MET A 435 -1.27 15.16 -0.68
N ASN A 436 -0.54 14.15 -1.18
CA ASN A 436 0.37 13.35 -0.37
C ASN A 436 -0.30 12.78 0.88
N GLU A 437 -1.39 12.05 0.67
CA GLU A 437 -2.14 11.43 1.75
C GLU A 437 -1.70 9.97 1.94
N TYR A 438 -1.31 9.60 3.15
CA TYR A 438 -0.73 8.28 3.45
C TYR A 438 -1.31 7.68 4.73
N LEU A 439 -1.32 6.35 4.81
CA LEU A 439 -1.48 5.64 6.08
C LEU A 439 -0.12 5.53 6.75
N LEU A 440 0.02 6.13 7.93
CA LEU A 440 1.27 6.18 8.68
C LEU A 440 1.07 5.67 10.11
N TYR A 441 2.16 5.19 10.70
CA TYR A 441 2.17 4.64 12.04
C TYR A 441 2.53 5.71 13.08
N HIS A 442 1.80 5.72 14.18
CA HIS A 442 2.12 6.52 15.36
C HIS A 442 2.25 5.61 16.59
N GLY A 443 3.43 5.63 17.21
CA GLY A 443 3.70 4.91 18.45
C GLY A 443 3.66 5.86 19.65
N THR A 444 3.01 5.43 20.72
CA THR A 444 2.91 6.17 21.98
C THR A 444 2.68 5.19 23.14
N SER A 445 2.67 5.66 24.38
CA SER A 445 2.33 4.79 25.51
C SER A 445 0.90 4.26 25.39
N PHE A 446 0.67 3.05 25.90
CA PHE A 446 -0.63 2.38 25.85
C PHE A 446 -1.77 3.28 26.37
N ARG A 447 -1.55 3.99 27.49
CA ARG A 447 -2.53 4.92 28.07
C ARG A 447 -2.72 6.19 27.24
N LYS A 448 -1.63 6.74 26.66
CA LYS A 448 -1.73 7.91 25.78
C LYS A 448 -2.47 7.60 24.48
N ALA A 449 -2.35 6.37 23.97
CA ALA A 449 -3.11 5.93 22.82
C ALA A 449 -4.61 6.06 23.09
N GLU A 450 -5.12 5.59 24.24
CA GLU A 450 -6.53 5.77 24.63
C GLU A 450 -6.95 7.25 24.70
N GLY A 451 -6.07 8.13 25.14
CA GLY A 451 -6.29 9.57 25.10
C GLY A 451 -6.51 10.07 23.67
N ILE A 452 -5.58 9.74 22.77
CA ILE A 452 -5.65 10.11 21.34
C ILE A 452 -6.93 9.58 20.69
N LEU A 453 -7.34 8.35 21.02
CA LEU A 453 -8.57 7.77 20.47
C LEU A 453 -9.83 8.57 20.83
N ARG A 454 -9.86 9.18 22.02
CA ARG A 454 -11.01 9.98 22.47
C ARG A 454 -10.99 11.41 22.00
N THR A 455 -9.80 12.02 21.92
CA THR A 455 -9.67 13.47 21.73
C THR A 455 -9.08 13.87 20.39
N GLY A 456 -8.59 12.92 19.59
CA GLY A 456 -7.76 13.22 18.43
C GLY A 456 -6.30 13.47 18.81
N PHE A 457 -5.48 13.74 17.79
CA PHE A 457 -4.08 14.11 17.96
C PHE A 457 -3.95 15.57 18.39
N ASP A 458 -3.09 15.84 19.36
CA ASP A 458 -2.76 17.20 19.80
C ASP A 458 -1.28 17.49 19.50
N PRO A 459 -0.97 18.23 18.40
CA PRO A 459 0.41 18.60 18.06
C PRO A 459 1.15 19.38 19.15
N GLN A 460 0.43 20.07 20.06
CA GLN A 460 1.07 20.86 21.12
C GLN A 460 1.71 19.98 22.20
N ARG A 461 1.25 18.73 22.33
CA ARG A 461 1.86 17.69 23.20
C ARG A 461 2.96 16.91 22.47
N GLY A 462 3.15 17.23 21.19
CA GLY A 462 4.12 16.60 20.32
C GLY A 462 5.55 17.04 20.65
N GLY A 463 6.47 16.10 20.73
CA GLY A 463 7.89 16.38 20.96
C GLY A 463 8.31 16.55 22.43
N ASP A 464 7.40 16.34 23.38
CA ASP A 464 7.70 16.32 24.83
C ASP A 464 8.52 15.08 25.25
N MET A 465 8.45 13.99 24.47
CA MET A 465 9.33 12.84 24.63
C MET A 465 10.66 13.08 23.92
N THR A 466 11.76 12.56 24.50
CA THR A 466 13.11 12.70 23.93
C THR A 466 13.16 12.34 22.44
N GLY A 467 13.70 13.22 21.60
CA GLY A 467 13.94 12.93 20.19
C GLY A 467 13.19 13.80 19.18
N SER A 468 12.58 14.92 19.59
CA SER A 468 12.01 15.91 18.67
C SER A 468 13.12 16.58 17.84
N MET A 469 13.38 16.04 16.66
CA MET A 469 14.36 16.57 15.70
C MET A 469 13.76 17.63 14.77
N PHE A 470 12.44 17.75 14.66
CA PHE A 470 11.79 18.59 13.65
C PHE A 470 10.62 19.41 14.23
N GLY A 471 10.77 19.86 15.48
CA GLY A 471 9.79 20.73 16.14
C GLY A 471 8.79 20.02 17.05
N LYS A 472 7.87 20.83 17.59
CA LYS A 472 6.71 20.45 18.38
C LYS A 472 5.53 20.16 17.45
N GLY A 473 5.36 18.88 17.13
CA GLY A 473 4.27 18.40 16.30
C GLY A 473 4.05 16.91 16.51
N THR A 474 3.04 16.34 15.85
CA THR A 474 2.78 14.91 15.92
C THR A 474 3.69 14.17 14.94
N TYR A 475 4.44 13.20 15.45
CA TYR A 475 5.39 12.42 14.67
C TYR A 475 4.75 11.13 14.16
N PHE A 476 5.01 10.81 12.88
CA PHE A 476 4.62 9.56 12.25
C PHE A 476 5.82 8.90 11.58
N ALA A 477 5.70 7.60 11.32
CA ALA A 477 6.68 6.86 10.53
C ALA A 477 5.99 5.98 9.49
N GLN A 478 6.66 5.76 8.37
CA GLN A 478 6.21 4.77 7.38
C GLN A 478 6.44 3.32 7.85
N ASN A 479 7.36 3.12 8.79
CA ASN A 479 7.73 1.81 9.32
C ASN A 479 7.13 1.59 10.72
N ALA A 480 6.35 0.54 10.91
CA ALA A 480 5.81 0.21 12.24
C ALA A 480 6.91 -0.05 13.27
N SER A 481 8.03 -0.67 12.87
CA SER A 481 9.16 -0.92 13.79
C SER A 481 9.82 0.35 14.30
N LYS A 482 9.68 1.48 13.60
CA LYS A 482 10.16 2.78 14.07
C LYS A 482 9.24 3.34 15.15
N SER A 483 7.93 3.28 14.91
CA SER A 483 6.92 3.70 15.88
C SER A 483 6.90 2.77 17.11
N ASP A 484 7.25 1.49 16.97
CA ASP A 484 7.37 0.51 18.07
C ASP A 484 8.30 0.96 19.22
N PHE A 485 9.35 1.75 18.93
CA PHE A 485 10.24 2.32 19.97
C PHE A 485 9.52 3.24 20.95
N TYR A 486 8.41 3.85 20.53
CA TYR A 486 7.64 4.80 21.32
C TYR A 486 6.48 4.13 22.06
N THR A 487 6.30 2.81 21.91
CA THR A 487 5.23 2.06 22.59
C THR A 487 5.63 1.58 23.99
N THR A 488 4.63 1.56 24.88
CA THR A 488 4.65 0.76 26.10
C THR A 488 3.66 -0.40 25.96
N CYS A 489 3.85 -1.45 26.76
CA CYS A 489 2.86 -2.51 26.84
C CYS A 489 1.70 -2.13 27.78
N ASN A 490 0.61 -2.88 27.70
CA ASN A 490 -0.57 -2.77 28.57
C ASN A 490 -0.25 -2.94 30.08
N GLU A 491 0.78 -3.70 30.42
CA GLU A 491 1.21 -3.92 31.82
C GLU A 491 2.00 -2.75 32.43
N CYS A 492 2.41 -1.76 31.64
CA CYS A 492 3.20 -0.64 32.15
C CYS A 492 2.36 0.41 32.88
N THR A 493 2.87 0.87 34.01
CA THR A 493 2.29 1.98 34.78
C THR A 493 2.84 3.35 34.35
N SER A 494 4.02 3.38 33.72
CA SER A 494 4.67 4.59 33.22
C SER A 494 4.32 4.87 31.76
N ASP A 495 4.14 6.15 31.44
CA ASP A 495 3.99 6.64 30.06
C ASP A 495 5.32 6.87 29.35
N ASN A 496 6.44 6.68 30.04
CA ASN A 496 7.76 6.76 29.45
C ASN A 496 8.13 5.43 28.78
N CYS A 497 8.16 5.39 27.45
CA CYS A 497 8.48 4.18 26.68
C CYS A 497 9.84 3.57 27.05
N LYS A 498 10.79 4.40 27.52
CA LYS A 498 12.12 3.98 27.97
C LYS A 498 12.11 3.22 29.29
N GLU A 499 11.05 3.28 30.07
CA GLU A 499 10.92 2.57 31.35
C GLU A 499 10.22 1.21 31.20
N CYS A 500 9.56 0.95 30.07
CA CYS A 500 8.90 -0.34 29.84
C CYS A 500 9.93 -1.45 29.61
N ARG A 501 9.95 -2.46 30.49
CA ARG A 501 10.84 -3.64 30.45
C ARG A 501 10.14 -4.95 30.05
N HIS A 502 8.85 -4.92 29.78
CA HIS A 502 8.09 -6.09 29.33
C HIS A 502 8.26 -6.27 27.81
N ALA A 503 9.28 -7.01 27.38
CA ALA A 503 9.56 -7.21 25.96
C ALA A 503 8.38 -7.90 25.23
N GLN A 504 7.75 -8.89 25.86
CA GLN A 504 6.65 -9.68 25.30
C GLN A 504 5.25 -9.15 25.65
N GLY A 505 5.13 -8.07 26.43
CA GLY A 505 3.82 -7.51 26.78
C GLY A 505 3.06 -6.99 25.55
N GLU A 506 1.73 -7.09 25.55
CA GLU A 506 0.88 -6.60 24.45
C GLU A 506 1.00 -5.09 24.33
N ARG A 507 1.20 -4.61 23.09
CA ARG A 507 1.38 -3.21 22.73
C ARG A 507 0.25 -2.80 21.79
N CYS A 508 0.08 -1.49 21.63
CA CYS A 508 -0.75 -0.95 20.58
C CYS A 508 0.01 0.11 19.77
N ILE A 509 -0.28 0.18 18.48
CA ILE A 509 0.18 1.21 17.57
C ILE A 509 -1.03 1.78 16.83
N LEU A 510 -1.01 3.08 16.55
CA LEU A 510 -2.07 3.74 15.81
C LEU A 510 -1.69 3.79 14.33
N VAL A 511 -2.65 3.52 13.46
CA VAL A 511 -2.55 3.78 12.02
C VAL A 511 -3.47 4.93 11.71
N ALA A 512 -2.88 6.03 11.25
CA ALA A 512 -3.61 7.25 10.92
C ALA A 512 -3.51 7.53 9.42
N ARG A 513 -4.60 8.05 8.87
CA ARG A 513 -4.60 8.74 7.60
C ARG A 513 -4.06 10.15 7.80
N VAL A 514 -2.98 10.48 7.11
CA VAL A 514 -2.23 11.72 7.33
C VAL A 514 -2.14 12.48 6.02
N LEU A 515 -2.61 13.73 6.04
CA LEU A 515 -2.54 14.66 4.92
C LEU A 515 -1.22 15.45 5.01
N LEU A 516 -0.16 14.95 4.36
CA LEU A 516 1.15 15.59 4.41
C LEU A 516 1.22 16.85 3.55
N GLY A 517 0.42 16.94 2.48
CA GLY A 517 0.41 18.08 1.57
C GLY A 517 1.78 18.32 0.93
N GLU A 518 2.13 19.60 0.78
CA GLU A 518 3.46 19.99 0.35
C GLU A 518 4.41 19.91 1.55
N SER A 519 5.36 18.97 1.52
CA SER A 519 6.23 18.70 2.67
C SER A 519 7.58 19.39 2.51
N PHE A 520 8.04 20.06 3.56
CA PHE A 520 9.43 20.48 3.65
C PHE A 520 10.31 19.26 3.92
N VAL A 521 11.25 18.95 3.04
CA VAL A 521 12.17 17.81 3.21
C VAL A 521 13.43 18.30 3.91
N GLU A 522 13.63 17.87 5.16
CA GLU A 522 14.82 18.21 5.94
C GLU A 522 15.90 17.14 5.73
N THR A 523 16.99 17.53 5.07
CA THR A 523 18.14 16.68 4.75
C THR A 523 19.34 16.96 5.65
N ALA A 524 19.34 18.05 6.42
CA ALA A 524 20.44 18.41 7.31
C ALA A 524 19.93 18.74 8.73
N PRO A 525 20.74 18.63 9.77
CA PRO A 525 20.40 19.26 11.04
C PRO A 525 20.65 20.75 10.85
N THR A 526 19.65 21.51 10.38
CA THR A 526 19.72 22.97 10.47
C THR A 526 19.81 23.39 11.94
N VAL A 527 20.43 24.54 12.20
CA VAL A 527 20.70 24.99 13.58
C VAL A 527 19.36 25.34 14.23
N ASP A 528 18.94 24.43 15.10
CA ASP A 528 17.73 24.47 15.92
C ASP A 528 16.40 24.31 15.16
N THR A 529 16.09 23.13 14.66
CA THR A 529 14.73 22.77 14.19
C THR A 529 13.74 22.47 15.33
N LYS A 530 14.20 22.39 16.59
CA LYS A 530 13.40 21.89 17.72
C LYS A 530 12.32 22.86 18.17
N HIS A 531 12.52 24.15 17.93
CA HIS A 531 11.59 25.21 18.29
C HIS A 531 10.44 25.39 17.29
N TRP A 532 10.46 24.69 16.15
CA TRP A 532 9.38 24.79 15.16
C TRP A 532 8.03 24.38 15.76
N ILE A 533 7.05 25.27 15.66
CA ILE A 533 5.64 25.03 16.02
C ILE A 533 4.73 25.00 14.78
N LYS A 534 5.31 25.25 13.61
CA LYS A 534 4.73 25.11 12.26
C LYS A 534 5.85 24.66 11.32
N ALA A 535 5.49 24.11 10.16
CA ALA A 535 6.47 23.85 9.12
C ALA A 535 7.04 25.19 8.58
N PRO A 536 8.27 25.18 8.02
CA PRO A 536 8.88 26.37 7.42
C PRO A 536 8.01 27.01 6.33
N ASP A 537 8.28 28.29 6.03
CA ASP A 537 7.61 29.00 4.95
C ASP A 537 8.30 28.70 3.60
N GLN A 538 7.50 28.58 2.55
CA GLN A 538 7.91 28.46 1.16
C GLN A 538 8.39 29.82 0.62
N CYS A 539 8.92 29.83 -0.60
CA CYS A 539 9.42 31.05 -1.24
C CYS A 539 8.32 32.09 -1.51
N ASP A 540 7.06 31.67 -1.60
CA ASP A 540 5.89 32.54 -1.76
C ASP A 540 5.32 33.06 -0.42
N GLY A 541 5.93 32.67 0.71
CA GLY A 541 5.51 33.04 2.07
C GLY A 541 4.44 32.13 2.67
N ASN A 542 3.93 31.13 1.94
CA ASN A 542 3.01 30.14 2.51
C ASN A 542 3.77 29.09 3.32
N PRO A 543 3.32 28.68 4.51
CA PRO A 543 3.93 27.57 5.21
C PRO A 543 3.75 26.27 4.44
N TYR A 544 4.80 25.43 4.41
CA TYR A 544 4.69 24.03 4.06
C TYR A 544 3.62 23.36 4.94
N ASP A 545 3.12 22.22 4.48
CA ASP A 545 2.04 21.52 5.14
C ASP A 545 2.50 20.55 6.24
N SER A 546 3.70 20.03 6.09
CA SER A 546 4.37 19.09 7.00
C SER A 546 5.89 19.17 6.84
N VAL A 547 6.61 18.47 7.71
CA VAL A 547 8.07 18.25 7.59
C VAL A 547 8.34 16.76 7.42
N THR A 548 9.21 16.42 6.48
CA THR A 548 9.71 15.05 6.26
C THR A 548 11.19 15.02 6.65
N GLY A 549 11.53 14.18 7.63
CA GLY A 549 12.91 13.84 7.92
C GLY A 549 13.42 12.81 6.91
N ALA A 550 14.33 13.23 6.03
CA ALA A 550 14.86 12.33 5.00
C ALA A 550 15.78 11.25 5.59
N CYS A 551 15.75 10.06 4.97
CA CYS A 551 16.64 8.97 5.36
C CYS A 551 18.09 9.26 4.95
N ARG A 552 19.07 8.81 5.76
CA ARG A 552 20.51 8.89 5.45
C ARG A 552 20.89 8.29 4.10
N ALA A 553 20.18 7.24 3.65
CA ALA A 553 20.37 6.66 2.32
C ALA A 553 20.03 7.63 1.17
N HIS A 554 19.21 8.64 1.45
CA HIS A 554 18.79 9.69 0.53
C HIS A 554 19.34 11.06 0.96
N GLY A 555 20.53 11.08 1.59
CA GLY A 555 21.21 12.31 1.98
C GLY A 555 20.66 13.00 3.24
N GLY A 556 19.73 12.36 3.97
CA GLY A 556 19.13 12.92 5.18
C GLY A 556 19.82 12.54 6.50
N VAL A 557 19.11 12.75 7.61
CA VAL A 557 19.66 12.66 8.98
C VAL A 557 19.09 11.53 9.84
N VAL A 558 18.00 10.89 9.41
CA VAL A 558 17.37 9.78 10.15
C VAL A 558 17.65 8.43 9.47
N ASP A 559 17.63 7.34 10.24
CA ASP A 559 17.82 5.99 9.66
C ASP A 559 16.59 5.51 8.89
N HIS A 560 15.42 6.02 9.23
CA HIS A 560 14.13 5.74 8.59
C HIS A 560 13.33 7.03 8.52
N MET A 561 12.53 7.20 7.47
CA MET A 561 11.75 8.42 7.27
C MET A 561 10.74 8.66 8.40
N GLU A 562 10.66 9.91 8.82
CA GLU A 562 9.74 10.41 9.84
C GLU A 562 8.99 11.62 9.30
N PHE A 563 7.76 11.83 9.76
CA PHE A 563 6.90 12.92 9.31
C PHE A 563 6.38 13.69 10.51
N VAL A 564 6.38 15.01 10.43
CA VAL A 564 5.86 15.88 11.49
C VAL A 564 4.73 16.73 10.95
N VAL A 565 3.59 16.63 11.63
CA VAL A 565 2.38 17.38 11.31
C VAL A 565 2.02 18.28 12.49
N PHE A 566 1.77 19.55 12.18
CA PHE A 566 1.58 20.61 13.17
C PHE A 566 0.10 21.01 13.37
N LYS A 567 -0.82 20.45 12.58
CA LYS A 567 -2.26 20.74 12.64
C LYS A 567 -3.06 19.46 12.86
N GLU A 568 -3.86 19.45 13.92
CA GLU A 568 -4.72 18.32 14.30
C GLU A 568 -5.60 17.82 13.15
N SER A 569 -6.28 18.74 12.46
CA SER A 569 -7.22 18.43 11.38
C SER A 569 -6.58 17.78 10.14
N ARG A 570 -5.26 17.54 10.12
CA ARG A 570 -4.58 16.84 9.02
C ARG A 570 -4.30 15.37 9.34
N MET A 571 -4.79 14.88 10.47
CA MET A 571 -4.53 13.53 10.95
C MET A 571 -5.83 12.91 11.43
N HIS A 572 -6.12 11.70 10.95
CA HIS A 572 -7.30 10.96 11.37
C HIS A 572 -6.91 9.52 11.71
N VAL A 573 -7.07 9.12 12.98
CA VAL A 573 -6.81 7.74 13.39
C VAL A 573 -7.91 6.84 12.85
N GLN A 574 -7.54 5.86 12.01
CA GLN A 574 -8.50 4.91 11.44
C GLN A 574 -8.41 3.54 12.10
N PHE A 575 -7.22 3.11 12.50
CA PHE A 575 -7.02 1.78 13.07
C PHE A 575 -6.10 1.80 14.27
N GLN A 576 -6.32 0.85 15.16
CA GLN A 576 -5.42 0.50 16.25
C GLN A 576 -5.02 -0.96 16.10
N ILE A 577 -3.72 -1.21 15.97
CA ILE A 577 -3.17 -2.56 15.84
C ILE A 577 -2.57 -2.95 17.18
N PHE A 578 -3.02 -4.05 17.75
CA PHE A 578 -2.44 -4.66 18.94
C PHE A 578 -1.56 -5.84 18.55
N TYR A 579 -0.41 -5.93 19.21
CA TYR A 579 0.60 -6.91 18.87
C TYR A 579 1.51 -7.20 20.07
N ALA A 580 2.17 -8.35 20.03
CA ALA A 580 3.23 -8.71 20.96
C ALA A 580 4.49 -9.08 20.18
N HIS A 581 5.66 -8.86 20.78
CA HIS A 581 6.92 -9.40 20.23
C HIS A 581 7.04 -10.88 20.57
N ASP A 582 7.52 -11.67 19.62
CA ASP A 582 7.78 -13.09 19.84
C ASP A 582 8.83 -13.28 20.94
N ALA A 583 8.76 -14.39 21.69
CA ALA A 583 9.74 -14.71 22.72
C ALA A 583 11.18 -14.82 22.17
N SER A 584 11.33 -15.19 20.88
CA SER A 584 12.63 -15.27 20.19
C SER A 584 13.04 -13.96 19.47
N CYS A 585 12.32 -12.86 19.69
CA CYS A 585 12.62 -11.59 19.01
C CYS A 585 13.91 -10.97 19.56
N ASN A 586 14.90 -10.78 18.68
CA ASN A 586 16.19 -10.15 19.01
C ASN A 586 16.34 -8.78 18.33
N CYS A 587 15.23 -8.04 18.21
CA CYS A 587 15.26 -6.70 17.64
C CYS A 587 15.88 -5.70 18.63
N SER A 588 16.22 -4.51 18.14
CA SER A 588 16.82 -3.45 18.97
C SER A 588 15.98 -3.12 20.22
N ASN A 589 14.64 -3.06 20.06
CA ASN A 589 13.71 -2.77 21.15
C ASN A 589 13.66 -3.93 22.18
N CYS A 590 13.63 -5.19 21.75
CA CYS A 590 13.65 -6.35 22.65
C CYS A 590 14.98 -6.44 23.43
N ILE A 591 16.11 -6.27 22.74
CA ILE A 591 17.44 -6.26 23.39
C ILE A 591 17.50 -5.17 24.46
N TYR A 592 16.99 -3.97 24.16
CA TYR A 592 16.94 -2.87 25.13
C TYR A 592 16.10 -3.24 26.36
N ARG A 593 14.93 -3.86 26.17
CA ARG A 593 13.98 -4.15 27.25
C ARG A 593 14.40 -5.34 28.13
N HIS A 594 15.18 -6.27 27.58
CA HIS A 594 15.74 -7.39 28.34
C HIS A 594 16.96 -7.03 29.18
N ARG A 595 17.62 -5.88 28.94
CA ARG A 595 18.71 -5.39 29.79
C ARG A 595 18.12 -4.90 31.12
N GLN A 596 18.31 -5.68 32.17
CA GLN A 596 18.02 -5.31 33.56
C GLN A 596 19.03 -4.27 34.05
#